data_AF-A0A524N238-F1
#
_entry.id   AF-A0A524N238-F1
#
_cell.length_a   1.000
_cell.length_b   1.000
_cell.length_c   1.000
_cell.angle_alpha   90.00
_cell.angle_beta   90.00
_cell.angle_gamma   90.00
#
_symmetry.space_group_name_H-M   'P 1'
#
loop_
_entity.id
_entity.type
_entity.pdbx_description
1 polymer ?
#
loop_
_entity_poly.entity_id
_entity_poly.type
_entity_poly.pdbx_seq_one_letter_code
_entity_poly.pdbx_strand_id
1 'polypeptide(L)'
;MFCYQCEQTAKGEGCTQFGVCGKSPDVAALQDLLVHAVKGISMYAHRSRSLGVANNEVNTFVIKALFTTVTNVNFDTARLRALLTKASQIKDTARAAYEAAATNAGNIVEDLAGPAKWQPADSLEGLVCEGREIGIDARRQALGEDIAGLQELLTYGLKGTAAYAEHARALGKESDTVYAFFHEALDFLTKDAPTVESLLALNLRCGEVNLAVMELLDAANTGAYGHPVPTAVRIEPVKGKAILVSGHDLKDLAQLLDQTQGKGINIYTHGEMLPAHGYPELKKYSHLAGNYGGAWQDQGKEFEAFPGAILMTTNCIQHPHDGYKARIFTSGLVAWPGVVHVSNNDFSPVIKAALEADGFPEDGEDKSITVGFGHNAVMSVADTVIEAVKKGDITHFFLIGGCDGAKSGRNYYTEFAEAVPKDAVILTLACGKYRFNKLHFGDIGGIPRLLDIGQCNDAYSAIQIAVALAEAFGTDVNGLPLSMILSWYEQKAVCILLTLLHLGIKNIKLGPSLPAFITPAALNILVEKFNIAPTTTAEADLKAILQSA
;
A
#
# COMPACT_ATOMS: atom_id res chain seq x y z
N MET A 1 -2.35 -4.56 24.28
CA MET A 1 -2.58 -4.60 22.81
C MET A 1 -1.85 -5.79 22.25
N PHE A 2 -2.20 -6.23 21.04
CA PHE A 2 -1.33 -7.12 20.26
C PHE A 2 -1.44 -6.73 18.79
N CYS A 3 -0.31 -6.43 18.14
CA CYS A 3 -0.30 -6.06 16.74
C CYS A 3 1.02 -6.49 16.09
N TYR A 4 0.93 -7.26 15.01
CA TYR A 4 2.09 -7.75 14.26
C TYR A 4 1.97 -7.55 12.73
N GLN A 5 1.09 -6.64 12.29
CA GLN A 5 0.75 -6.49 10.88
C GLN A 5 1.85 -5.89 9.98
N CYS A 6 2.93 -5.36 10.55
CA CYS A 6 4.04 -4.77 9.81
C CYS A 6 5.38 -5.42 10.15
N GLU A 7 6.32 -5.33 9.21
CA GLU A 7 7.66 -5.93 9.30
C GLU A 7 8.42 -5.52 10.57
N GLN A 8 8.25 -4.27 11.03
CA GLN A 8 8.94 -3.75 12.21
C GLN A 8 8.25 -4.08 13.55
N THR A 9 7.38 -5.08 13.58
CA THR A 9 6.78 -5.50 14.84
C THR A 9 7.85 -5.85 15.89
N ALA A 10 7.59 -5.54 17.16
CA ALA A 10 8.58 -5.70 18.22
C ALA A 10 9.10 -7.15 18.26
N LYS A 11 10.44 -7.28 18.25
CA LYS A 11 11.19 -8.55 18.24
C LYS A 11 10.89 -9.48 17.05
N GLY A 12 10.19 -9.02 16.01
CA GLY A 12 9.70 -9.89 14.95
C GLY A 12 8.57 -10.82 15.40
N GLU A 13 7.91 -10.53 16.53
CA GLU A 13 6.84 -11.36 17.11
C GLU A 13 5.52 -10.57 17.18
N GLY A 14 5.52 -9.43 17.87
CA GLY A 14 4.28 -8.72 18.20
C GLY A 14 4.49 -7.51 19.10
N CYS A 15 3.83 -6.38 18.79
CA CYS A 15 3.81 -5.21 19.67
C CYS A 15 2.76 -5.40 20.77
N THR A 16 3.20 -5.52 22.03
CA THR A 16 2.32 -5.83 23.17
C THR A 16 2.03 -4.66 24.10
N GLN A 17 2.99 -3.73 24.25
CA GLN A 17 2.89 -2.55 25.12
C GLN A 17 2.65 -1.25 24.35
N PHE A 18 3.38 -1.06 23.25
CA PHE A 18 3.24 0.07 22.34
C PHE A 18 3.72 -0.37 20.96
N GLY A 19 3.14 0.16 19.90
CA GLY A 19 3.60 -0.10 18.54
C GLY A 19 4.94 0.58 18.28
N VAL A 20 5.87 -0.12 17.62
CA VAL A 20 7.14 0.49 17.14
C VAL A 20 6.87 1.70 16.24
N CYS A 21 5.74 1.70 15.52
CA CYS A 21 5.27 2.82 14.71
C CYS A 21 4.67 4.01 15.50
N GLY A 22 4.63 3.95 16.83
CA GLY A 22 3.99 4.96 17.67
C GLY A 22 2.50 4.72 17.94
N LYS A 23 1.94 3.57 17.54
CA LYS A 23 0.54 3.22 17.80
C LYS A 23 0.33 2.88 19.29
N SER A 24 -0.53 3.64 19.96
CA SER A 24 -0.88 3.37 21.37
C SER A 24 -1.77 2.13 21.52
N PRO A 25 -1.84 1.53 22.73
CA PRO A 25 -2.76 0.43 23.01
C PRO A 25 -4.23 0.74 22.71
N ASP A 26 -4.64 1.98 22.92
CA ASP A 26 -6.03 2.40 22.72
C ASP A 26 -6.34 2.53 21.22
N VAL A 27 -5.43 3.13 20.44
CA VAL A 27 -5.56 3.16 18.98
C VAL A 27 -5.59 1.74 18.42
N ALA A 28 -4.73 0.84 18.92
CA ALA A 28 -4.74 -0.56 18.51
C ALA A 28 -6.08 -1.25 18.81
N ALA A 29 -6.61 -1.10 20.02
CA ALA A 29 -7.90 -1.68 20.42
C ALA A 29 -9.06 -1.15 19.56
N LEU A 30 -9.10 0.16 19.29
CA LEU A 30 -10.14 0.76 18.45
C LEU A 30 -10.05 0.31 16.99
N GLN A 31 -8.84 0.08 16.46
CA GLN A 31 -8.65 -0.49 15.12
C GLN A 31 -9.10 -1.95 15.06
N ASP A 32 -8.81 -2.76 16.08
CA ASP A 32 -9.31 -4.15 16.18
C ASP A 32 -10.84 -4.17 16.22
N LEU A 33 -11.45 -3.26 16.99
CA LEU A 33 -12.90 -3.09 17.05
C LEU A 33 -13.50 -2.64 15.72
N LEU A 34 -12.83 -1.76 14.98
CA LEU A 34 -13.30 -1.34 13.66
C LEU A 34 -13.28 -2.51 12.66
N VAL A 35 -12.25 -3.36 12.71
CA VAL A 35 -12.18 -4.60 11.90
C VAL A 35 -13.31 -5.56 12.30
N HIS A 36 -13.58 -5.69 13.60
CA HIS A 36 -14.71 -6.50 14.08
C HIS A 36 -16.06 -5.96 13.56
N ALA A 37 -16.29 -4.65 13.65
CA ALA A 37 -17.51 -4.03 13.16
C ALA A 37 -17.74 -4.28 11.66
N VAL A 38 -16.71 -4.16 10.81
CA VAL A 38 -16.86 -4.42 9.37
C VAL A 38 -17.05 -5.90 9.02
N LYS A 39 -16.59 -6.83 9.87
CA LYS A 39 -17.02 -8.24 9.77
C LYS A 39 -18.53 -8.35 9.96
N GLY A 40 -19.09 -7.73 11.00
CA GLY A 40 -20.53 -7.73 11.26
C GLY A 40 -21.36 -7.10 10.15
N ILE A 41 -20.91 -5.97 9.60
CA ILE A 41 -21.51 -5.34 8.41
C ILE A 41 -21.51 -6.32 7.23
N SER A 42 -20.38 -6.98 7.00
CA SER A 42 -20.16 -7.87 5.86
C SER A 42 -20.95 -9.16 5.93
N MET A 43 -21.24 -9.67 7.13
CA MET A 43 -22.13 -10.82 7.33
C MET A 43 -23.51 -10.56 6.71
N TYR A 44 -24.12 -9.39 6.98
CA TYR A 44 -25.39 -9.01 6.37
C TYR A 44 -25.26 -8.67 4.88
N ALA A 45 -24.21 -7.95 4.49
CA ALA A 45 -24.00 -7.55 3.10
C ALA A 45 -23.78 -8.76 2.17
N HIS A 46 -23.03 -9.77 2.61
CA HIS A 46 -22.81 -11.00 1.87
C HIS A 46 -24.12 -11.77 1.62
N ARG A 47 -24.98 -11.87 2.65
CA ARG A 47 -26.31 -12.50 2.56
C ARG A 47 -27.29 -11.68 1.72
N SER A 48 -27.23 -10.35 1.79
CA SER A 48 -28.05 -9.49 0.92
C SER A 48 -27.71 -9.72 -0.55
N ARG A 49 -26.42 -9.87 -0.86
CA ARG A 49 -25.93 -10.09 -2.22
C ARG A 49 -26.36 -11.41 -2.81
N SER A 50 -26.44 -12.49 -2.02
CA SER A 50 -26.99 -13.77 -2.50
C SER A 50 -28.49 -13.67 -2.86
N LEU A 51 -29.17 -12.62 -2.42
CA LEU A 51 -30.55 -12.28 -2.76
C LEU A 51 -30.66 -11.17 -3.81
N GLY A 52 -29.55 -10.81 -4.46
CA GLY A 52 -29.51 -9.80 -5.53
C GLY A 52 -29.55 -8.35 -5.05
N VAL A 53 -29.31 -8.09 -3.75
CA VAL A 53 -29.31 -6.73 -3.17
C VAL A 53 -27.90 -6.33 -2.73
N ALA A 54 -27.44 -5.19 -3.24
CA ALA A 54 -26.18 -4.56 -2.84
C ALA A 54 -26.42 -3.11 -2.41
N ASN A 55 -25.62 -2.60 -1.48
CA ASN A 55 -25.72 -1.22 -1.00
C ASN A 55 -24.36 -0.54 -1.13
N ASN A 56 -24.29 0.55 -1.90
CA ASN A 56 -23.02 1.22 -2.17
C ASN A 56 -22.43 1.93 -0.94
N GLU A 57 -23.25 2.46 -0.05
CA GLU A 57 -22.75 3.07 1.19
C GLU A 57 -22.07 2.01 2.07
N VAL A 58 -22.66 0.81 2.16
CA VAL A 58 -22.08 -0.34 2.85
C VAL A 58 -20.75 -0.77 2.22
N ASN A 59 -20.72 -0.93 0.89
CA ASN A 59 -19.53 -1.30 0.14
C ASN A 59 -18.36 -0.34 0.41
N THR A 60 -18.60 0.96 0.22
CA THR A 60 -17.58 2.00 0.34
C THR A 60 -17.11 2.20 1.78
N PHE A 61 -18.00 2.05 2.76
CA PHE A 61 -17.62 2.13 4.17
C PHE A 61 -16.65 1.00 4.56
N VAL A 62 -16.92 -0.24 4.16
CA VAL A 62 -16.06 -1.39 4.48
C VAL A 62 -14.63 -1.19 3.96
N ILE A 63 -14.48 -0.74 2.70
CA ILE A 63 -13.16 -0.43 2.12
C ILE A 63 -12.42 0.64 2.93
N LYS A 64 -13.07 1.79 3.20
CA LYS A 64 -12.46 2.89 3.94
C LYS A 64 -12.09 2.51 5.38
N ALA A 65 -12.94 1.73 6.04
CA ALA A 65 -12.69 1.26 7.40
C ALA A 65 -11.47 0.33 7.46
N LEU A 66 -11.32 -0.60 6.50
CA LEU A 66 -10.13 -1.44 6.42
C LEU A 66 -8.86 -0.63 6.16
N PHE A 67 -8.87 0.29 5.19
CA PHE A 67 -7.73 1.13 4.87
C PHE A 67 -7.34 2.03 6.07
N THR A 68 -8.29 2.54 6.84
CA THR A 68 -8.02 3.31 8.07
C THR A 68 -7.11 2.56 9.06
N THR A 69 -7.15 1.22 9.06
CA THR A 69 -6.36 0.38 9.97
C THR A 69 -5.01 -0.11 9.39
N VAL A 70 -4.64 0.35 8.20
CA VAL A 70 -3.31 0.13 7.62
C VAL A 70 -2.26 0.86 8.47
N THR A 71 -1.06 0.27 8.55
CA THR A 71 0.05 0.84 9.30
C THR A 71 0.34 2.27 8.84
N ASN A 72 0.46 3.18 9.81
CA ASN A 72 0.76 4.60 9.59
C ASN A 72 -0.32 5.37 8.83
N VAL A 73 -1.60 5.00 8.96
CA VAL A 73 -2.74 5.79 8.43
C VAL A 73 -3.35 6.68 9.52
N ASN A 74 -3.97 6.10 10.55
CA ASN A 74 -4.79 6.84 11.51
C ASN A 74 -4.44 6.50 12.97
N PHE A 75 -4.04 7.54 13.71
CA PHE A 75 -3.68 7.47 15.14
C PHE A 75 -4.62 8.29 16.03
N ASP A 76 -5.69 8.85 15.46
CA ASP A 76 -6.60 9.75 16.16
C ASP A 76 -7.79 8.98 16.76
N THR A 77 -7.81 8.86 18.09
CA THR A 77 -8.86 8.14 18.82
C THR A 77 -10.24 8.78 18.67
N ALA A 78 -10.32 10.10 18.47
CA ALA A 78 -11.59 10.79 18.26
C ALA A 78 -12.17 10.45 16.89
N ARG A 79 -11.33 10.41 15.85
CA ARG A 79 -11.76 9.96 14.52
C ARG A 79 -12.12 8.48 14.49
N LEU A 80 -11.36 7.62 15.18
CA LEU A 80 -11.69 6.19 15.30
C LEU A 80 -13.02 5.97 16.02
N ARG A 81 -13.31 6.72 17.09
CA ARG A 81 -14.63 6.71 17.74
C ARG A 81 -15.75 7.09 16.77
N ALA A 82 -15.58 8.17 16.02
CA ALA A 82 -16.59 8.60 15.04
C ALA A 82 -16.83 7.53 13.96
N LEU A 83 -15.77 6.85 13.50
CA LEU A 83 -15.88 5.74 12.56
C LEU A 83 -16.61 4.54 13.15
N LEU A 84 -16.39 4.19 14.42
CA LEU A 84 -17.09 3.10 15.10
C LEU A 84 -18.59 3.41 15.27
N THR A 85 -18.94 4.64 15.64
CA THR A 85 -20.35 5.07 15.66
C THR A 85 -20.97 4.95 14.27
N LYS A 86 -20.27 5.40 13.22
CA LYS A 86 -20.75 5.24 11.83
C LYS A 86 -20.83 3.76 11.42
N ALA A 87 -19.91 2.92 11.87
CA ALA A 87 -19.93 1.48 11.59
C ALA A 87 -21.22 0.82 12.11
N SER A 88 -21.67 1.17 13.31
CA SER A 88 -22.95 0.69 13.85
C SER A 88 -24.13 1.09 12.97
N GLN A 89 -24.19 2.35 12.53
CA GLN A 89 -25.25 2.84 11.63
C GLN A 89 -25.24 2.13 10.27
N ILE A 90 -24.05 1.90 9.70
CA ILE A 90 -23.88 1.17 8.44
C ILE A 90 -24.28 -0.31 8.63
N LYS A 91 -23.99 -0.91 9.78
CA LYS A 91 -24.42 -2.27 10.11
C LYS A 91 -25.94 -2.38 10.16
N ASP A 92 -26.62 -1.41 10.78
CA ASP A 92 -28.09 -1.38 10.79
C ASP A 92 -28.67 -1.22 9.39
N THR A 93 -28.01 -0.42 8.53
CA THR A 93 -28.37 -0.27 7.11
C THR A 93 -28.20 -1.59 6.36
N ALA A 94 -27.09 -2.29 6.55
CA ALA A 94 -26.84 -3.60 5.94
C ALA A 94 -27.83 -4.67 6.43
N ARG A 95 -28.15 -4.69 7.74
CA ARG A 95 -29.15 -5.58 8.32
C ARG A 95 -30.53 -5.33 7.71
N ALA A 96 -30.99 -4.08 7.66
CA ALA A 96 -32.30 -3.74 7.10
C ALA A 96 -32.40 -4.14 5.61
N ALA A 97 -31.32 -3.95 4.84
CA ALA A 97 -31.27 -4.40 3.44
C ALA A 97 -31.39 -5.93 3.33
N TYR A 98 -30.70 -6.69 4.18
CA TYR A 98 -30.80 -8.14 4.25
C TYR A 98 -32.21 -8.61 4.65
N GLU A 99 -32.76 -8.08 5.73
CA GLU A 99 -34.08 -8.48 6.26
C GLU A 99 -35.19 -8.23 5.24
N ALA A 100 -35.16 -7.08 4.57
CA ALA A 100 -36.09 -6.76 3.50
C ALA A 100 -35.93 -7.70 2.30
N ALA A 101 -34.69 -7.95 1.86
CA ALA A 101 -34.41 -8.85 0.74
C ALA A 101 -34.86 -10.29 1.04
N ALA A 102 -34.59 -10.79 2.25
CA ALA A 102 -34.98 -12.12 2.70
C ALA A 102 -36.50 -12.26 2.76
N THR A 103 -37.18 -11.28 3.35
CA THR A 103 -38.64 -11.25 3.43
C THR A 103 -39.27 -11.24 2.04
N ASN A 104 -38.78 -10.39 1.12
CA ASN A 104 -39.28 -10.31 -0.25
C ASN A 104 -39.05 -11.60 -1.05
N ALA A 105 -37.96 -12.33 -0.75
CA ALA A 105 -37.67 -13.64 -1.34
C ALA A 105 -38.45 -14.79 -0.67
N GLY A 106 -39.24 -14.54 0.37
CA GLY A 106 -39.95 -15.57 1.13
C GLY A 106 -39.03 -16.43 2.02
N ASN A 107 -37.81 -15.96 2.29
CA ASN A 107 -36.85 -16.64 3.14
C ASN A 107 -37.06 -16.27 4.62
N ILE A 108 -36.73 -17.21 5.51
CA ILE A 108 -36.62 -16.92 6.94
C ILE A 108 -35.37 -16.06 7.16
N VAL A 109 -35.53 -14.93 7.85
CA VAL A 109 -34.40 -14.09 8.27
C VAL A 109 -33.53 -14.86 9.26
N GLU A 110 -32.25 -15.03 8.93
CA GLU A 110 -31.26 -15.69 9.78
C GLU A 110 -30.90 -14.79 10.97
N ASP A 111 -30.94 -15.35 12.19
CA ASP A 111 -30.47 -14.66 13.40
C ASP A 111 -28.95 -14.78 13.53
N LEU A 112 -28.22 -13.80 12.99
CA LEU A 112 -26.75 -13.80 12.96
C LEU A 112 -26.15 -13.54 14.33
N ALA A 113 -25.08 -14.27 14.70
CA ALA A 113 -24.37 -14.09 15.96
C ALA A 113 -23.08 -13.25 15.84
N GLY A 114 -22.36 -13.10 16.95
CA GLY A 114 -21.02 -12.50 16.96
C GLY A 114 -21.01 -11.04 16.49
N PRO A 115 -20.10 -10.66 15.56
CA PRO A 115 -19.96 -9.27 15.10
C PRO A 115 -21.26 -8.65 14.55
N ALA A 116 -22.17 -9.46 14.00
CA ALA A 116 -23.46 -8.97 13.50
C ALA A 116 -24.37 -8.39 14.60
N LYS A 117 -24.20 -8.84 15.86
CA LYS A 117 -24.95 -8.35 17.03
C LYS A 117 -24.22 -7.25 17.82
N TRP A 118 -22.94 -6.99 17.53
CA TRP A 118 -22.15 -5.97 18.25
C TRP A 118 -22.83 -4.59 18.24
N GLN A 119 -22.87 -3.92 19.38
CA GLN A 119 -23.26 -2.52 19.48
C GLN A 119 -22.15 -1.75 20.19
N PRO A 120 -21.81 -0.53 19.74
CA PRO A 120 -20.72 0.23 20.32
C PRO A 120 -21.08 0.72 21.73
N ALA A 121 -20.15 0.61 22.66
CA ALA A 121 -20.23 1.35 23.92
C ALA A 121 -20.33 2.88 23.71
N ASP A 122 -20.98 3.56 24.65
CA ASP A 122 -21.24 5.01 24.57
C ASP A 122 -19.99 5.88 24.76
N SER A 123 -19.00 5.38 25.51
CA SER A 123 -17.77 6.10 25.85
C SER A 123 -16.54 5.58 25.09
N LEU A 124 -15.52 6.43 24.98
CA LEU A 124 -14.25 6.04 24.36
C LEU A 124 -13.58 4.90 25.13
N GLU A 125 -13.61 4.98 26.46
CA GLU A 125 -13.07 3.97 27.35
C GLU A 125 -13.79 2.62 27.19
N GLY A 126 -15.12 2.64 27.01
CA GLY A 126 -15.92 1.45 26.74
C GLY A 126 -15.53 0.79 25.42
N LEU A 127 -15.40 1.57 24.34
CA LEU A 127 -14.95 1.07 23.04
C LEU A 127 -13.54 0.48 23.11
N VAL A 128 -12.64 1.10 23.86
CA VAL A 128 -11.29 0.57 24.09
C VAL A 128 -11.35 -0.78 24.84
N CYS A 129 -12.22 -0.92 25.84
CA CYS A 129 -12.43 -2.19 26.53
C CYS A 129 -12.93 -3.29 25.58
N GLU A 130 -13.99 -3.01 24.80
CA GLU A 130 -14.51 -3.96 23.80
C GLU A 130 -13.42 -4.41 22.81
N GLY A 131 -12.64 -3.46 22.29
CA GLY A 131 -11.54 -3.76 21.35
C GLY A 131 -10.45 -4.66 21.95
N ARG A 132 -10.19 -4.57 23.26
CA ARG A 132 -9.20 -5.42 23.95
C ARG A 132 -9.67 -6.86 24.10
N GLU A 133 -10.98 -7.10 24.23
CA GLU A 133 -11.56 -8.44 24.40
C GLU A 133 -11.54 -9.26 23.11
N ILE A 134 -11.62 -8.61 21.95
CA ILE A 134 -11.72 -9.23 20.62
C ILE A 134 -10.40 -9.20 19.81
N GLY A 135 -9.31 -8.82 20.46
CA GLY A 135 -7.99 -8.67 19.85
C GLY A 135 -7.40 -9.97 19.31
N ILE A 136 -6.28 -9.85 18.59
CA ILE A 136 -5.61 -10.99 17.92
C ILE A 136 -5.23 -12.10 18.92
N ASP A 137 -4.76 -11.75 20.13
CA ASP A 137 -4.37 -12.73 21.15
C ASP A 137 -5.52 -13.65 21.57
N ALA A 138 -6.74 -13.14 21.68
CA ALA A 138 -7.90 -13.96 21.99
C ALA A 138 -8.15 -15.02 20.91
N ARG A 139 -7.99 -14.65 19.63
CA ARG A 139 -8.11 -15.61 18.50
C ARG A 139 -6.96 -16.61 18.46
N ARG A 140 -5.73 -16.20 18.76
CA ARG A 140 -4.58 -17.12 18.85
C ARG A 140 -4.78 -18.17 19.93
N GLN A 141 -5.32 -17.79 21.09
CA GLN A 141 -5.67 -18.71 22.17
C GLN A 141 -6.80 -19.66 21.78
N ALA A 142 -7.81 -19.18 21.04
CA ALA A 142 -8.97 -19.98 20.66
C ALA A 142 -8.72 -20.93 19.47
N LEU A 143 -7.96 -20.49 18.46
CA LEU A 143 -7.81 -21.18 17.17
C LEU A 143 -6.41 -21.76 16.93
N GLY A 144 -5.44 -21.39 17.76
CA GLY A 144 -4.03 -21.70 17.54
C GLY A 144 -3.33 -20.73 16.59
N GLU A 145 -1.99 -20.75 16.62
CA GLU A 145 -1.13 -19.82 15.90
C GLU A 145 -1.29 -19.90 14.37
N ASP A 146 -1.39 -21.12 13.82
CA ASP A 146 -1.45 -21.33 12.36
C ASP A 146 -2.73 -20.76 11.74
N ILE A 147 -3.88 -21.06 12.34
CA ILE A 147 -5.18 -20.58 11.87
C ILE A 147 -5.29 -19.07 12.09
N ALA A 148 -4.92 -18.57 13.26
CA ALA A 148 -4.94 -17.14 13.53
C ALA A 148 -3.99 -16.37 12.58
N GLY A 149 -2.79 -16.89 12.33
CA GLY A 149 -1.82 -16.30 11.40
C GLY A 149 -2.36 -16.23 9.96
N LEU A 150 -3.01 -17.28 9.46
CA LEU A 150 -3.62 -17.28 8.13
C LEU A 150 -4.86 -16.38 8.01
N GLN A 151 -5.64 -16.24 9.10
CA GLN A 151 -6.70 -15.23 9.17
C GLN A 151 -6.15 -13.81 9.10
N GLU A 152 -5.01 -13.56 9.75
CA GLU A 152 -4.35 -12.27 9.74
C GLU A 152 -3.67 -11.97 8.40
N LEU A 153 -3.06 -12.97 7.75
CA LEU A 153 -2.60 -12.84 6.37
C LEU A 153 -3.73 -12.37 5.44
N LEU A 154 -4.92 -12.98 5.54
CA LEU A 154 -6.08 -12.59 4.74
C LEU A 154 -6.57 -11.18 5.10
N THR A 155 -6.68 -10.89 6.41
CA THR A 155 -7.10 -9.56 6.88
C THR A 155 -6.14 -8.47 6.38
N TYR A 156 -4.83 -8.73 6.37
CA TYR A 156 -3.82 -7.79 5.88
C TYR A 156 -3.84 -7.67 4.35
N GLY A 157 -4.04 -8.78 3.63
CA GLY A 157 -4.32 -8.76 2.19
C GLY A 157 -5.53 -7.89 1.84
N LEU A 158 -6.63 -8.03 2.59
CA LEU A 158 -7.82 -7.21 2.40
C LEU A 158 -7.55 -5.73 2.70
N LYS A 159 -6.79 -5.40 3.75
CA LYS A 159 -6.41 -4.01 4.06
C LYS A 159 -5.60 -3.36 2.93
N GLY A 160 -4.60 -4.07 2.39
CA GLY A 160 -3.80 -3.59 1.25
C GLY A 160 -4.65 -3.41 0.00
N THR A 161 -5.47 -4.41 -0.32
CA THR A 161 -6.40 -4.36 -1.46
C THR A 161 -7.41 -3.20 -1.33
N ALA A 162 -7.90 -2.94 -0.10
CA ALA A 162 -8.82 -1.84 0.16
C ALA A 162 -8.20 -0.47 -0.10
N ALA A 163 -6.90 -0.31 0.17
CA ALA A 163 -6.20 0.93 -0.13
C ALA A 163 -6.21 1.25 -1.62
N TYR A 164 -5.88 0.27 -2.47
CA TYR A 164 -5.93 0.45 -3.92
C TYR A 164 -7.35 0.64 -4.45
N ALA A 165 -8.31 -0.13 -3.93
CA ALA A 165 -9.72 0.00 -4.30
C ALA A 165 -10.27 1.40 -3.97
N GLU A 166 -9.88 1.99 -2.84
CA GLU A 166 -10.30 3.35 -2.47
C GLU A 166 -9.74 4.40 -3.43
N HIS A 167 -8.47 4.29 -3.84
CA HIS A 167 -7.90 5.23 -4.82
C HIS A 167 -8.56 5.10 -6.20
N ALA A 168 -8.81 3.88 -6.68
CA ALA A 168 -9.53 3.66 -7.93
C ALA A 168 -10.94 4.28 -7.86
N ARG A 169 -11.65 4.04 -6.74
CA ARG A 169 -12.99 4.58 -6.49
C ARG A 169 -12.99 6.10 -6.40
N ALA A 170 -11.98 6.71 -5.79
CA ALA A 170 -11.85 8.17 -5.71
C ALA A 170 -11.78 8.83 -7.10
N LEU A 171 -11.29 8.10 -8.11
CA LEU A 171 -11.25 8.48 -9.52
C LEU A 171 -12.41 7.90 -10.35
N GLY A 172 -13.43 7.33 -9.72
CA GLY A 172 -14.65 6.86 -10.37
C GLY A 172 -14.54 5.48 -11.02
N LYS A 173 -13.54 4.67 -10.66
CA LYS A 173 -13.42 3.26 -11.07
C LYS A 173 -13.70 2.35 -9.88
N GLU A 174 -14.76 1.56 -9.97
CA GLU A 174 -15.15 0.60 -8.94
C GLU A 174 -15.69 -0.68 -9.58
N SER A 175 -15.72 -1.78 -8.82
CA SER A 175 -16.25 -3.06 -9.28
C SER A 175 -17.06 -3.74 -8.19
N ASP A 176 -18.27 -4.16 -8.53
CA ASP A 176 -19.14 -4.88 -7.60
C ASP A 176 -18.59 -6.27 -7.23
N THR A 177 -17.83 -6.92 -8.12
CA THR A 177 -17.20 -8.22 -7.82
C THR A 177 -16.13 -8.08 -6.74
N VAL A 178 -15.40 -6.95 -6.72
CA VAL A 178 -14.46 -6.62 -5.65
C VAL A 178 -15.22 -6.48 -4.34
N TYR A 179 -16.28 -5.66 -4.29
CA TYR A 179 -17.07 -5.49 -3.06
C TYR A 179 -17.69 -6.80 -2.56
N ALA A 180 -18.20 -7.63 -3.47
CA ALA A 180 -18.74 -8.95 -3.13
C ALA A 180 -17.68 -9.84 -2.45
N PHE A 181 -16.45 -9.87 -2.96
CA PHE A 181 -15.35 -10.60 -2.36
C PHE A 181 -14.97 -10.07 -0.97
N PHE A 182 -14.91 -8.75 -0.78
CA PHE A 182 -14.64 -8.17 0.53
C PHE A 182 -15.65 -8.63 1.58
N HIS A 183 -16.94 -8.64 1.22
CA HIS A 183 -17.97 -9.10 2.15
C HIS A 183 -17.92 -10.61 2.40
N GLU A 184 -17.69 -11.41 1.35
CA GLU A 184 -17.48 -12.86 1.47
C GLU A 184 -16.31 -13.17 2.41
N ALA A 185 -15.15 -12.54 2.20
CA ALA A 185 -13.95 -12.82 2.97
C ALA A 185 -14.07 -12.38 4.43
N LEU A 186 -14.70 -11.23 4.68
CA LEU A 186 -14.95 -10.76 6.04
C LEU A 186 -15.98 -11.60 6.80
N ASP A 187 -17.04 -12.08 6.13
CA ASP A 187 -17.98 -13.07 6.69
C ASP A 187 -17.28 -14.41 6.97
N PHE A 188 -16.43 -14.88 6.05
CA PHE A 188 -15.65 -16.10 6.25
C PHE A 188 -14.75 -16.02 7.50
N LEU A 189 -14.16 -14.85 7.76
CA LEU A 189 -13.33 -14.57 8.94
C LEU A 189 -14.10 -14.53 10.28
N THR A 190 -15.41 -14.78 10.28
CA THR A 190 -16.23 -14.94 11.50
C THR A 190 -16.60 -16.40 11.78
N LYS A 191 -16.21 -17.36 10.92
CA LYS A 191 -16.49 -18.78 11.14
C LYS A 191 -15.66 -19.33 12.30
N ASP A 192 -16.25 -20.19 13.13
CA ASP A 192 -15.63 -20.69 14.35
C ASP A 192 -14.47 -21.68 14.12
N ALA A 193 -14.51 -22.44 13.01
CA ALA A 193 -13.54 -23.51 12.75
C ALA A 193 -13.09 -23.53 11.27
N PRO A 194 -12.42 -22.48 10.77
CA PRO A 194 -11.85 -22.50 9.43
C PRO A 194 -10.67 -23.48 9.36
N THR A 195 -10.48 -24.11 8.21
CA THR A 195 -9.33 -25.00 7.97
C THR A 195 -8.18 -24.25 7.32
N VAL A 196 -6.95 -24.72 7.50
CA VAL A 196 -5.75 -24.21 6.82
C VAL A 196 -5.94 -24.12 5.31
N GLU A 197 -6.50 -25.17 4.70
CA GLU A 197 -6.74 -25.25 3.26
C GLU A 197 -7.73 -24.17 2.79
N SER A 198 -8.86 -24.02 3.50
CA SER A 198 -9.87 -23.01 3.14
C SER A 198 -9.35 -21.58 3.29
N LEU A 199 -8.54 -21.31 4.32
CA LEU A 199 -7.88 -20.02 4.50
C LEU A 199 -6.83 -19.76 3.42
N LEU A 200 -6.01 -20.76 3.08
CA LEU A 200 -5.02 -20.62 2.02
C LEU A 200 -5.68 -20.33 0.67
N ALA A 201 -6.76 -21.06 0.33
CA ALA A 201 -7.53 -20.82 -0.89
C ALA A 201 -8.08 -19.40 -0.93
N LEU A 202 -8.62 -18.89 0.18
CA LEU A 202 -9.16 -17.54 0.25
C LEU A 202 -8.07 -16.46 0.22
N ASN A 203 -6.89 -16.73 0.77
CA ASN A 203 -5.71 -15.87 0.64
C ASN A 203 -5.24 -15.75 -0.82
N LEU A 204 -5.21 -16.86 -1.57
CA LEU A 204 -4.89 -16.82 -3.00
C LEU A 204 -5.96 -16.11 -3.83
N ARG A 205 -7.25 -16.29 -3.50
CA ARG A 205 -8.34 -15.50 -4.09
C ARG A 205 -8.24 -14.01 -3.75
N CYS A 206 -7.73 -13.65 -2.58
CA CYS A 206 -7.43 -12.25 -2.27
C CYS A 206 -6.35 -11.69 -3.20
N GLY A 207 -5.35 -12.50 -3.56
CA GLY A 207 -4.35 -12.15 -4.58
C GLY A 207 -4.95 -11.94 -5.97
N GLU A 208 -5.85 -12.83 -6.40
CA GLU A 208 -6.62 -12.70 -7.65
C GLU A 208 -7.41 -11.39 -7.69
N VAL A 209 -8.20 -11.11 -6.65
CA VAL A 209 -9.01 -9.89 -6.57
C VAL A 209 -8.13 -8.64 -6.48
N ASN A 210 -6.99 -8.72 -5.79
CA ASN A 210 -6.04 -7.61 -5.76
C ASN A 210 -5.44 -7.33 -7.14
N LEU A 211 -5.18 -8.35 -7.98
CA LEU A 211 -4.75 -8.14 -9.36
C LEU A 211 -5.76 -7.26 -10.13
N ALA A 212 -7.04 -7.63 -10.05
CA ALA A 212 -8.13 -6.87 -10.68
C ALA A 212 -8.26 -5.45 -10.09
N VAL A 213 -8.02 -5.28 -8.78
CA VAL A 213 -8.03 -3.94 -8.15
C VAL A 213 -6.85 -3.09 -8.61
N MET A 214 -5.65 -3.66 -8.74
CA MET A 214 -4.50 -2.91 -9.25
C MET A 214 -4.69 -2.54 -10.73
N GLU A 215 -5.31 -3.40 -11.53
CA GLU A 215 -5.74 -3.06 -12.90
C GLU A 215 -6.75 -1.89 -12.92
N LEU A 216 -7.76 -1.93 -12.05
CA LEU A 216 -8.72 -0.83 -11.91
C LEU A 216 -8.04 0.49 -11.53
N LEU A 217 -7.06 0.43 -10.62
CA LEU A 217 -6.29 1.60 -10.20
C LEU A 217 -5.36 2.11 -11.30
N ASP A 218 -4.68 1.23 -12.03
CA ASP A 218 -3.87 1.59 -13.20
C ASP A 218 -4.74 2.31 -14.24
N ALA A 219 -5.90 1.74 -14.59
CA ALA A 219 -6.85 2.36 -15.53
C ALA A 219 -7.44 3.69 -15.00
N ALA A 220 -7.63 3.81 -13.69
CA ALA A 220 -8.09 5.05 -13.06
C ALA A 220 -7.04 6.16 -13.17
N ASN A 221 -5.80 5.86 -12.77
CA ASN A 221 -4.70 6.82 -12.79
C ASN A 221 -4.31 7.21 -14.22
N THR A 222 -4.10 6.24 -15.10
CA THR A 222 -3.69 6.49 -16.49
C THR A 222 -4.81 7.13 -17.30
N GLY A 223 -6.07 6.77 -17.05
CA GLY A 223 -7.22 7.41 -17.69
C GLY A 223 -7.43 8.85 -17.24
N ALA A 224 -7.13 9.19 -15.99
CA ALA A 224 -7.25 10.55 -15.47
C ALA A 224 -6.04 11.43 -15.80
N TYR A 225 -4.83 10.86 -15.81
CA TYR A 225 -3.59 11.64 -15.83
C TYR A 225 -2.61 11.31 -16.97
N GLY A 226 -3.00 10.40 -17.86
CA GLY A 226 -2.17 9.88 -18.95
C GLY A 226 -1.24 8.76 -18.50
N HIS A 227 -0.73 7.97 -19.45
CA HIS A 227 0.28 6.95 -19.12
C HIS A 227 1.60 7.60 -18.68
N PRO A 228 2.26 7.09 -17.63
CA PRO A 228 3.58 7.56 -17.24
C PRO A 228 4.58 7.51 -18.41
N VAL A 229 5.41 8.54 -18.51
CA VAL A 229 6.50 8.61 -19.49
C VAL A 229 7.83 8.95 -18.80
N PRO A 230 8.98 8.47 -19.33
CA PRO A 230 10.30 8.80 -18.79
C PRO A 230 10.47 10.31 -18.57
N THR A 231 10.74 10.70 -17.33
CA THR A 231 10.81 12.09 -16.90
C THR A 231 11.93 12.29 -15.90
N ALA A 232 12.80 13.27 -16.16
CA ALA A 232 13.79 13.72 -15.19
C ALA A 232 13.10 14.59 -14.11
N VAL A 233 13.30 14.23 -12.85
CA VAL A 233 12.68 14.86 -11.69
C VAL A 233 13.76 15.52 -10.86
N ARG A 234 13.66 16.83 -10.65
CA ARG A 234 14.56 17.56 -9.76
C ARG A 234 14.43 17.06 -8.32
N ILE A 235 15.57 16.87 -7.66
CA ILE A 235 15.62 16.41 -6.25
C ILE A 235 16.20 17.43 -5.27
N GLU A 236 16.45 18.64 -5.76
CA GLU A 236 17.05 19.74 -5.00
C GLU A 236 16.08 20.94 -4.92
N PRO A 237 16.19 21.78 -3.89
CA PRO A 237 15.32 22.94 -3.71
C PRO A 237 15.27 23.90 -4.90
N VAL A 238 14.13 24.57 -5.04
CA VAL A 238 13.86 25.71 -5.92
C VAL A 238 13.39 26.82 -4.99
N LYS A 239 14.01 27.99 -5.11
CA LYS A 239 13.74 29.17 -4.30
C LYS A 239 12.25 29.51 -4.30
N GLY A 240 11.71 29.84 -3.14
CA GLY A 240 10.35 30.32 -2.97
C GLY A 240 9.51 29.50 -1.99
N LYS A 241 8.22 29.85 -1.90
CA LYS A 241 7.25 29.18 -1.03
C LYS A 241 7.06 27.74 -1.48
N ALA A 242 6.80 26.84 -0.56
CA ALA A 242 6.76 25.42 -0.88
C ALA A 242 5.66 24.66 -0.13
N ILE A 243 5.07 23.66 -0.81
CA ILE A 243 4.24 22.62 -0.20
C ILE A 243 4.83 21.26 -0.55
N LEU A 244 4.93 20.38 0.45
CA LEU A 244 5.34 18.99 0.28
C LEU A 244 4.10 18.08 0.34
N VAL A 245 3.90 17.25 -0.67
CA VAL A 245 2.80 16.26 -0.72
C VAL A 245 3.38 14.87 -0.60
N SER A 246 2.88 14.11 0.38
CA SER A 246 3.32 12.76 0.70
C SER A 246 2.11 11.82 0.76
N GLY A 247 2.33 10.54 0.50
CA GLY A 247 1.28 9.54 0.37
C GLY A 247 1.19 8.99 -1.05
N HIS A 248 -0.01 8.66 -1.52
CA HIS A 248 -0.22 8.02 -2.82
C HIS A 248 -1.32 8.67 -3.67
N ASP A 249 -2.18 9.50 -3.07
CA ASP A 249 -3.38 9.97 -3.76
C ASP A 249 -3.08 11.06 -4.81
N LEU A 250 -3.16 10.67 -6.08
CA LEU A 250 -2.92 11.56 -7.22
C LEU A 250 -4.05 12.59 -7.42
N LYS A 251 -5.26 12.33 -6.92
CA LYS A 251 -6.39 13.26 -7.01
C LYS A 251 -6.21 14.42 -6.06
N ASP A 252 -5.79 14.17 -4.83
CA ASP A 252 -5.43 15.23 -3.88
C ASP A 252 -4.30 16.11 -4.45
N LEU A 253 -3.29 15.52 -5.07
CA LEU A 253 -2.22 16.27 -5.73
C LEU A 253 -2.74 17.12 -6.90
N ALA A 254 -3.55 16.55 -7.80
CA ALA A 254 -4.12 17.29 -8.93
C ALA A 254 -4.93 18.51 -8.46
N GLN A 255 -5.79 18.30 -7.46
CA GLN A 255 -6.61 19.37 -6.90
C GLN A 255 -5.79 20.44 -6.17
N LEU A 256 -4.71 20.04 -5.49
CA LEU A 256 -3.78 20.99 -4.89
C LEU A 256 -3.04 21.80 -5.96
N LEU A 257 -2.58 21.16 -7.05
CA LEU A 257 -1.93 21.82 -8.18
C LEU A 257 -2.84 22.89 -8.79
N ASP A 258 -4.11 22.56 -9.03
CA ASP A 258 -5.12 23.51 -9.51
C ASP A 258 -5.29 24.71 -8.56
N GLN A 259 -5.43 24.45 -7.25
CA GLN A 259 -5.67 25.50 -6.25
C GLN A 259 -4.44 26.37 -5.95
N THR A 260 -3.25 25.94 -6.35
CA THR A 260 -1.96 26.63 -6.13
C THR A 260 -1.42 27.31 -7.38
N GLN A 261 -2.01 27.06 -8.55
CA GLN A 261 -1.60 27.68 -9.80
C GLN A 261 -1.63 29.21 -9.69
N GLY A 262 -0.51 29.85 -10.07
CA GLY A 262 -0.36 31.30 -10.03
C GLY A 262 -0.12 31.91 -8.64
N LYS A 263 0.05 31.10 -7.59
CA LYS A 263 0.27 31.61 -6.21
C LYS A 263 1.74 31.74 -5.80
N GLY A 264 2.67 31.41 -6.69
CA GLY A 264 4.12 31.46 -6.41
C GLY A 264 4.57 30.41 -5.37
N ILE A 265 3.92 29.24 -5.36
CA ILE A 265 4.23 28.12 -4.46
C ILE A 265 4.76 26.97 -5.30
N ASN A 266 5.95 26.46 -4.97
CA ASN A 266 6.53 25.25 -5.53
C ASN A 266 5.94 24.02 -4.83
N ILE A 267 5.37 23.09 -5.59
CA ILE A 267 4.85 21.81 -5.10
C ILE A 267 5.94 20.76 -5.23
N TYR A 268 6.26 20.12 -4.11
CA TYR A 268 7.17 18.99 -4.04
C TYR A 268 6.41 17.72 -3.73
N THR A 269 6.83 16.61 -4.31
CA THR A 269 6.41 15.27 -3.89
C THR A 269 7.38 14.71 -2.85
N HIS A 270 6.92 13.76 -2.04
CA HIS A 270 7.75 12.98 -1.12
C HIS A 270 7.30 11.51 -1.10
N GLY A 271 8.26 10.60 -0.92
CA GLY A 271 8.01 9.17 -0.83
C GLY A 271 7.25 8.62 -2.04
N GLU A 272 6.09 8.02 -1.79
CA GLU A 272 5.28 7.36 -2.82
C GLU A 272 4.58 8.35 -3.77
N MET A 273 4.72 9.67 -3.59
CA MET A 273 4.23 10.65 -4.57
C MET A 273 5.23 10.91 -5.71
N LEU A 274 6.49 10.46 -5.61
CA LEU A 274 7.51 10.64 -6.66
C LEU A 274 7.04 10.26 -8.08
N PRO A 275 6.32 9.14 -8.29
CA PRO A 275 5.88 8.74 -9.62
C PRO A 275 4.91 9.71 -10.29
N ALA A 276 4.27 10.63 -9.54
CA ALA A 276 3.37 11.64 -10.10
C ALA A 276 4.01 12.47 -11.22
N HIS A 277 5.33 12.67 -11.17
CA HIS A 277 6.09 13.40 -12.20
C HIS A 277 6.12 12.69 -13.55
N GLY A 278 5.87 11.38 -13.60
CA GLY A 278 5.78 10.63 -14.86
C GLY A 278 4.49 10.91 -15.64
N TYR A 279 3.42 11.34 -14.95
CA TYR A 279 2.09 11.50 -15.54
C TYR A 279 1.96 12.81 -16.33
N PRO A 280 1.65 12.78 -17.64
CA PRO A 280 1.57 13.97 -18.50
C PRO A 280 0.66 15.09 -17.98
N GLU A 281 -0.53 14.75 -17.46
CA GLU A 281 -1.48 15.76 -16.98
C GLU A 281 -1.10 16.39 -15.64
N LEU A 282 -0.22 15.75 -14.86
CA LEU A 282 0.29 16.31 -13.60
C LEU A 282 1.57 17.11 -13.82
N LYS A 283 2.47 16.63 -14.69
CA LYS A 283 3.75 17.32 -14.94
C LYS A 283 3.63 18.55 -15.84
N LYS A 284 2.46 18.80 -16.46
CA LYS A 284 2.20 20.03 -17.22
C LYS A 284 2.19 21.29 -16.33
N TYR A 285 1.99 21.14 -15.01
CA TYR A 285 2.04 22.23 -14.06
C TYR A 285 3.50 22.57 -13.75
N SER A 286 3.98 23.73 -14.23
CA SER A 286 5.38 24.14 -14.08
C SER A 286 5.82 24.33 -12.62
N HIS A 287 4.87 24.50 -11.69
CA HIS A 287 5.14 24.61 -10.26
C HIS A 287 5.12 23.26 -9.53
N LEU A 288 4.87 22.13 -10.20
CA LEU A 288 5.26 20.81 -9.71
C LEU A 288 6.79 20.68 -9.84
N ALA A 289 7.50 21.19 -8.82
CA ALA A 289 8.90 21.57 -8.93
C ALA A 289 9.89 20.40 -8.84
N GLY A 290 9.54 19.33 -8.10
CA GLY A 290 10.43 18.19 -7.92
C GLY A 290 10.00 17.23 -6.81
N ASN A 291 10.91 16.38 -6.39
CA ASN A 291 10.73 15.48 -5.25
C ASN A 291 11.72 15.82 -4.13
N TYR A 292 11.24 16.01 -2.92
CA TYR A 292 12.07 16.29 -1.76
C TYR A 292 12.26 15.03 -0.90
N GLY A 293 13.49 14.84 -0.39
CA GLY A 293 13.79 13.80 0.60
C GLY A 293 13.92 12.39 0.04
N GLY A 294 13.47 11.41 0.82
CA GLY A 294 13.64 9.99 0.60
C GLY A 294 12.37 9.17 0.85
N ALA A 295 12.53 8.02 1.47
CA ALA A 295 11.42 7.19 1.90
C ALA A 295 10.86 7.64 3.26
N TRP A 296 9.65 7.16 3.55
CA TRP A 296 8.82 7.64 4.66
C TRP A 296 9.48 7.60 6.05
N GLN A 297 10.43 6.70 6.29
CA GLN A 297 11.04 6.56 7.61
C GLN A 297 11.91 7.76 8.02
N ASP A 298 12.41 8.52 7.04
CA ASP A 298 13.31 9.66 7.26
C ASP A 298 12.54 10.98 7.43
N GLN A 299 11.21 10.94 7.27
CA GLN A 299 10.37 12.13 7.23
C GLN A 299 10.45 12.97 8.51
N GLY A 300 10.73 12.38 9.67
CA GLY A 300 10.88 13.14 10.92
C GLY A 300 11.98 14.20 10.85
N LYS A 301 13.09 13.90 10.14
CA LYS A 301 14.19 14.83 9.87
C LYS A 301 13.90 15.70 8.64
N GLU A 302 13.37 15.10 7.59
CA GLU A 302 13.15 15.78 6.31
C GLU A 302 12.02 16.84 6.42
N PHE A 303 10.92 16.53 7.09
CA PHE A 303 9.80 17.46 7.29
C PHE A 303 10.16 18.61 8.20
N GLU A 304 10.99 18.36 9.23
CA GLU A 304 11.55 19.40 10.10
C GLU A 304 12.38 20.39 9.27
N ALA A 305 13.23 19.89 8.36
CA ALA A 305 14.08 20.71 7.49
C ALA A 305 13.33 21.39 6.33
N PHE A 306 12.18 20.86 5.91
CA PHE A 306 11.39 21.43 4.81
C PHE A 306 10.75 22.77 5.23
N PRO A 307 11.02 23.90 4.55
CA PRO A 307 10.64 25.25 5.01
C PRO A 307 9.20 25.66 4.61
N GLY A 308 8.30 24.70 4.40
CA GLY A 308 6.96 24.91 3.88
C GLY A 308 5.89 24.05 4.56
N ALA A 309 4.67 24.06 4.02
CA ALA A 309 3.57 23.23 4.51
C ALA A 309 3.69 21.79 3.99
N ILE A 310 3.13 20.83 4.72
CA ILE A 310 3.18 19.39 4.37
C ILE A 310 1.76 18.84 4.34
N LEU A 311 1.41 18.09 3.30
CA LEU A 311 0.13 17.40 3.15
C LEU A 311 0.35 15.88 3.10
N MET A 312 -0.26 15.15 4.02
CA MET A 312 -0.28 13.68 4.05
C MET A 312 -1.60 13.16 3.50
N THR A 313 -1.57 12.56 2.30
CA THR A 313 -2.76 12.03 1.61
C THR A 313 -3.10 10.59 2.00
N THR A 314 -2.07 9.80 2.36
CA THR A 314 -2.19 8.42 2.84
C THR A 314 -1.11 8.11 3.89
N ASN A 315 -0.95 6.84 4.25
CA ASN A 315 0.27 6.38 4.92
C ASN A 315 1.53 6.72 4.09
N CYS A 316 2.70 6.92 4.71
CA CYS A 316 3.04 6.61 6.11
C CYS A 316 3.27 7.86 6.97
N ILE A 317 2.28 8.30 7.73
CA ILE A 317 2.48 9.34 8.76
C ILE A 317 3.13 8.75 10.02
N GLN A 318 4.24 9.35 10.45
CA GLN A 318 4.86 9.12 11.75
C GLN A 318 4.50 10.26 12.70
N HIS A 319 4.89 10.13 13.97
CA HIS A 319 4.70 11.16 14.98
C HIS A 319 5.24 12.53 14.53
N PRO A 320 4.37 13.53 14.28
CA PRO A 320 4.80 14.86 13.90
C PRO A 320 5.54 15.54 15.05
N HIS A 321 6.77 15.96 14.81
CA HIS A 321 7.57 16.70 15.79
C HIS A 321 7.02 18.12 15.96
N ASP A 322 7.23 18.70 17.15
CA ASP A 322 6.71 20.03 17.50
C ASP A 322 7.14 21.14 16.52
N GLY A 323 8.34 21.03 15.92
CA GLY A 323 8.87 22.01 14.97
C GLY A 323 8.15 22.08 13.63
N TYR A 324 7.39 21.05 13.24
CA TYR A 324 6.58 21.07 12.02
C TYR A 324 5.11 20.69 12.23
N LYS A 325 4.69 20.30 13.44
CA LYS A 325 3.32 19.86 13.74
C LYS A 325 2.26 20.90 13.37
N ALA A 326 2.58 22.20 13.48
CA ALA A 326 1.67 23.29 13.13
C ALA A 326 1.48 23.50 11.61
N ARG A 327 2.36 22.93 10.78
CA ARG A 327 2.39 23.11 9.32
C ARG A 327 2.27 21.81 8.53
N ILE A 328 1.96 20.70 9.20
CA ILE A 328 1.55 19.44 8.59
C ILE A 328 0.03 19.32 8.64
N PHE A 329 -0.54 18.78 7.57
CA PHE A 329 -1.97 18.59 7.37
C PHE A 329 -2.23 17.15 6.94
N THR A 330 -3.41 16.64 7.28
CA THR A 330 -3.86 15.31 6.84
C THR A 330 -5.07 15.44 5.95
N SER A 331 -5.20 14.59 4.92
CA SER A 331 -6.42 14.44 4.12
C SER A 331 -6.88 12.98 4.11
N GLY A 332 -8.06 12.74 3.52
CA GLY A 332 -8.63 11.40 3.38
C GLY A 332 -8.75 10.64 4.71
N LEU A 333 -8.18 9.45 4.75
CA LEU A 333 -8.25 8.56 5.92
C LEU A 333 -7.12 8.80 6.92
N VAL A 334 -6.11 9.60 6.55
CA VAL A 334 -4.96 9.88 7.41
C VAL A 334 -5.39 10.75 8.58
N ALA A 335 -4.91 10.43 9.78
CA ALA A 335 -5.14 11.27 10.94
C ALA A 335 -4.05 11.13 12.00
N TRP A 336 -3.79 12.25 12.67
CA TRP A 336 -2.94 12.29 13.85
C TRP A 336 -3.52 13.27 14.89
N PRO A 337 -3.50 12.93 16.20
CA PRO A 337 -4.00 13.82 17.25
C PRO A 337 -3.38 15.22 17.22
N GLY A 338 -4.25 16.23 17.10
CA GLY A 338 -3.86 17.63 17.07
C GLY A 338 -3.21 18.11 15.77
N VAL A 339 -3.30 17.32 14.69
CA VAL A 339 -2.96 17.76 13.34
C VAL A 339 -4.23 18.17 12.61
N VAL A 340 -4.17 19.29 11.88
CA VAL A 340 -5.32 19.80 11.12
C VAL A 340 -5.66 18.83 9.99
N HIS A 341 -6.95 18.47 9.90
CA HIS A 341 -7.47 17.63 8.82
C HIS A 341 -8.17 18.50 7.77
N VAL A 342 -7.74 18.40 6.51
CA VAL A 342 -8.38 19.06 5.37
C VAL A 342 -9.42 18.14 4.76
N SER A 343 -10.55 18.70 4.36
CA SER A 343 -11.70 17.95 3.86
C SER A 343 -12.37 18.70 2.71
N ASN A 344 -13.27 18.02 1.99
CA ASN A 344 -14.02 18.60 0.86
C ASN A 344 -13.15 19.18 -0.26
N ASN A 345 -11.93 18.65 -0.41
CA ASN A 345 -10.93 19.15 -1.35
C ASN A 345 -10.58 20.64 -1.15
N ASP A 346 -10.80 21.19 0.04
CA ASP A 346 -10.40 22.56 0.37
C ASP A 346 -9.00 22.56 0.98
N PHE A 347 -8.00 22.89 0.15
CA PHE A 347 -6.61 22.99 0.57
C PHE A 347 -6.21 24.40 1.03
N SER A 348 -7.18 25.31 1.22
CA SER A 348 -6.92 26.67 1.71
C SER A 348 -6.07 26.71 2.99
N PRO A 349 -6.25 25.81 3.99
CA PRO A 349 -5.38 25.79 5.17
C PRO A 349 -3.91 25.48 4.83
N VAL A 350 -3.66 24.52 3.94
CA VAL A 350 -2.30 24.14 3.50
C VAL A 350 -1.65 25.29 2.74
N ILE A 351 -2.40 25.89 1.82
CA ILE A 351 -1.95 27.01 0.98
C ILE A 351 -1.61 28.22 1.84
N LYS A 352 -2.46 28.55 2.81
CA LYS A 352 -2.21 29.65 3.75
C LYS A 352 -0.92 29.43 4.53
N ALA A 353 -0.73 28.24 5.11
CA ALA A 353 0.48 27.92 5.85
C ALA A 353 1.75 28.01 4.98
N ALA A 354 1.68 27.61 3.71
CA ALA A 354 2.81 27.73 2.78
C ALA A 354 3.13 29.18 2.40
N LEU A 355 2.13 30.05 2.27
CA LEU A 355 2.33 31.48 2.00
C LEU A 355 2.93 32.22 3.20
N GLU A 356 2.57 31.81 4.42
CA GLU A 356 3.08 32.35 5.68
C GLU A 356 4.49 31.83 6.04
N ALA A 357 4.86 30.64 5.58
CA ALA A 357 6.19 30.05 5.82
C ALA A 357 7.29 30.76 5.01
N ASP A 358 8.56 30.67 5.44
CA ASP A 358 9.68 31.34 4.76
C ASP A 358 9.88 30.84 3.32
N GLY A 359 9.80 29.52 3.11
CA GLY A 359 10.15 28.86 1.85
C GLY A 359 11.66 28.62 1.72
N PHE A 360 12.10 28.09 0.58
CA PHE A 360 13.53 27.91 0.31
C PHE A 360 14.18 29.26 -0.05
N PRO A 361 15.33 29.62 0.56
CA PRO A 361 15.98 30.90 0.35
C PRO A 361 16.68 31.00 -1.03
N GLU A 362 17.10 29.87 -1.57
CA GLU A 362 17.87 29.76 -2.81
C GLU A 362 17.58 28.44 -3.52
N ASP A 363 18.00 28.37 -4.79
CA ASP A 363 17.99 27.13 -5.57
C ASP A 363 19.13 26.24 -5.10
N GLY A 364 18.86 24.94 -4.98
CA GLY A 364 19.92 23.92 -4.84
C GLY A 364 20.57 23.58 -6.17
N GLU A 365 21.47 22.61 -6.14
CA GLU A 365 22.15 22.09 -7.34
C GLU A 365 21.17 21.54 -8.38
N ASP A 366 21.58 21.45 -9.64
CA ASP A 366 20.75 20.83 -10.69
C ASP A 366 20.92 19.31 -10.72
N LYS A 367 20.36 18.63 -9.72
CA LYS A 367 20.33 17.17 -9.64
C LYS A 367 18.95 16.63 -9.94
N SER A 368 18.91 15.53 -10.67
CA SER A 368 17.68 14.83 -11.01
C SER A 368 17.80 13.31 -10.93
N ILE A 369 16.65 12.66 -10.80
CA ILE A 369 16.46 11.20 -10.97
C ILE A 369 15.42 10.97 -12.06
N THR A 370 15.44 9.82 -12.72
CA THR A 370 14.48 9.51 -13.80
C THR A 370 13.37 8.59 -13.30
N VAL A 371 12.12 8.93 -13.61
CA VAL A 371 10.91 8.13 -13.28
C VAL A 371 10.07 7.91 -14.53
N GLY A 372 8.99 7.12 -14.41
CA GLY A 372 7.94 7.06 -15.43
C GLY A 372 8.08 5.89 -16.41
N PHE A 373 8.70 4.79 -15.97
CA PHE A 373 8.81 3.55 -16.74
C PHE A 373 7.64 2.60 -16.44
N GLY A 374 6.40 3.10 -16.45
CA GLY A 374 5.20 2.26 -16.36
C GLY A 374 5.06 1.33 -17.56
N HIS A 375 4.09 0.40 -17.52
CA HIS A 375 3.96 -0.64 -18.56
C HIS A 375 3.95 -0.07 -19.98
N ASN A 376 3.16 0.96 -20.27
CA ASN A 376 3.08 1.56 -21.61
C ASN A 376 4.44 2.10 -22.11
N ALA A 377 5.23 2.71 -21.23
CA ALA A 377 6.55 3.23 -21.59
C ALA A 377 7.52 2.09 -21.93
N VAL A 378 7.55 1.04 -21.10
CA VAL A 378 8.41 -0.13 -21.33
C VAL A 378 7.97 -0.91 -22.57
N MET A 379 6.66 -1.10 -22.76
CA MET A 379 6.10 -1.79 -23.92
C MET A 379 6.39 -1.04 -25.23
N SER A 380 6.44 0.30 -25.20
CA SER A 380 6.77 1.10 -26.40
C SER A 380 8.18 0.85 -26.94
N VAL A 381 9.07 0.27 -26.12
CA VAL A 381 10.44 -0.12 -26.50
C VAL A 381 10.69 -1.63 -26.37
N ALA A 382 9.62 -2.44 -26.30
CA ALA A 382 9.71 -3.88 -26.08
C ALA A 382 10.60 -4.58 -27.13
N ASP A 383 10.48 -4.22 -28.42
CA ASP A 383 11.30 -4.81 -29.49
C ASP A 383 12.79 -4.58 -29.23
N THR A 384 13.19 -3.37 -28.82
CA THR A 384 14.58 -3.04 -28.47
C THR A 384 15.06 -3.86 -27.27
N VAL A 385 14.23 -4.02 -26.24
CA VAL A 385 14.57 -4.83 -25.05
C VAL A 385 14.71 -6.31 -25.43
N ILE A 386 13.77 -6.85 -26.20
CA ILE A 386 13.76 -8.24 -26.68
C ILE A 386 14.99 -8.50 -27.55
N GLU A 387 15.34 -7.58 -28.44
CA GLU A 387 16.55 -7.69 -29.26
C GLU A 387 17.83 -7.68 -28.41
N ALA A 388 17.93 -6.79 -27.42
CA ALA A 388 19.08 -6.71 -26.53
C ALA A 388 19.26 -8.01 -25.73
N VAL A 389 18.15 -8.61 -25.26
CA VAL A 389 18.18 -9.93 -24.60
C VAL A 389 18.61 -11.03 -25.58
N LYS A 390 18.03 -11.07 -26.80
CA LYS A 390 18.38 -12.08 -27.82
C LYS A 390 19.84 -11.99 -28.28
N LYS A 391 20.42 -10.79 -28.30
CA LYS A 391 21.84 -10.55 -28.63
C LYS A 391 22.78 -10.90 -27.46
N GLY A 392 22.26 -11.03 -26.24
CA GLY A 392 23.04 -11.23 -25.03
C GLY A 392 23.60 -9.94 -24.43
N ASP A 393 23.12 -8.77 -24.88
CA ASP A 393 23.49 -7.47 -24.31
C ASP A 393 22.84 -7.26 -22.93
N ILE A 394 21.61 -7.77 -22.76
CA ILE A 394 20.93 -7.87 -21.47
C ILE A 394 20.82 -9.34 -21.08
N THR A 395 21.50 -9.74 -20.01
CA THR A 395 21.56 -11.14 -19.57
C THR A 395 20.55 -11.46 -18.47
N HIS A 396 20.14 -10.47 -17.66
CA HIS A 396 19.21 -10.68 -16.55
C HIS A 396 18.44 -9.42 -16.16
N PHE A 397 17.26 -9.62 -15.57
CA PHE A 397 16.44 -8.59 -14.94
C PHE A 397 16.32 -8.85 -13.44
N PHE A 398 16.48 -7.79 -12.64
CA PHE A 398 16.26 -7.85 -11.20
C PHE A 398 15.15 -6.89 -10.82
N LEU A 399 14.03 -7.42 -10.31
CA LEU A 399 13.03 -6.60 -9.63
C LEU A 399 13.49 -6.41 -8.19
N ILE A 400 14.04 -5.23 -7.89
CA ILE A 400 14.47 -4.84 -6.53
C ILE A 400 13.54 -3.74 -6.06
N GLY A 401 12.70 -3.99 -5.06
CA GLY A 401 11.69 -2.99 -4.69
C GLY A 401 10.71 -3.45 -3.63
N GLY A 402 9.60 -2.73 -3.50
CA GLY A 402 8.62 -2.93 -2.42
C GLY A 402 8.74 -1.85 -1.35
N CYS A 403 8.40 -2.14 -0.09
CA CYS A 403 8.33 -1.08 0.93
C CYS A 403 9.60 -0.95 1.76
N ASP A 404 10.09 0.28 1.89
CA ASP A 404 11.20 0.61 2.79
C ASP A 404 10.76 0.71 4.27
N GLY A 405 11.73 0.80 5.18
CA GLY A 405 11.50 0.99 6.62
C GLY A 405 12.77 1.31 7.41
N ALA A 406 12.63 1.55 8.72
CA ALA A 406 13.74 2.02 9.57
C ALA A 406 14.65 0.92 10.14
N LYS A 407 14.34 -0.37 9.92
CA LYS A 407 15.08 -1.49 10.52
C LYS A 407 16.49 -1.59 9.91
N SER A 408 17.49 -1.82 10.75
CA SER A 408 18.85 -2.13 10.29
C SER A 408 18.88 -3.41 9.45
N GLY A 409 19.85 -3.51 8.53
CA GLY A 409 19.96 -4.62 7.57
C GLY A 409 19.34 -4.33 6.21
N ARG A 410 18.60 -3.23 6.04
CA ARG A 410 18.06 -2.79 4.73
C ARG A 410 19.12 -2.24 3.77
N ASN A 411 20.36 -2.03 4.24
CA ASN A 411 21.53 -1.81 3.36
C ASN A 411 21.75 -2.97 2.39
N TYR A 412 21.27 -4.17 2.71
CA TYR A 412 21.19 -5.31 1.78
C TYR A 412 20.69 -4.89 0.39
N TYR A 413 19.63 -4.07 0.30
CA TYR A 413 19.04 -3.70 -0.99
C TYR A 413 19.91 -2.72 -1.78
N THR A 414 20.63 -1.84 -1.08
CA THR A 414 21.63 -0.95 -1.70
C THR A 414 22.80 -1.77 -2.21
N GLU A 415 23.38 -2.62 -1.36
CA GLU A 415 24.51 -3.50 -1.69
C GLU A 415 24.17 -4.46 -2.85
N PHE A 416 22.96 -5.02 -2.84
CA PHE A 416 22.50 -5.90 -3.91
C PHE A 416 22.39 -5.12 -5.23
N ALA A 417 21.75 -3.95 -5.24
CA ALA A 417 21.62 -3.12 -6.44
C ALA A 417 22.98 -2.71 -7.02
N GLU A 418 23.94 -2.31 -6.18
CA GLU A 418 25.30 -1.96 -6.60
C GLU A 418 26.06 -3.14 -7.21
N ALA A 419 25.83 -4.34 -6.69
CA ALA A 419 26.47 -5.57 -7.14
C ALA A 419 25.84 -6.16 -8.43
N VAL A 420 24.67 -5.67 -8.87
CA VAL A 420 24.02 -6.16 -10.10
C VAL A 420 24.98 -6.03 -11.31
N PRO A 421 25.21 -7.12 -12.07
CA PRO A 421 26.07 -7.13 -13.25
C PRO A 421 25.75 -6.03 -14.25
N LYS A 422 26.77 -5.49 -14.93
CA LYS A 422 26.62 -4.31 -15.82
C LYS A 422 25.80 -4.58 -17.07
N ASP A 423 25.63 -5.84 -17.43
CA ASP A 423 24.79 -6.41 -18.48
C ASP A 423 23.38 -6.80 -17.98
N ALA A 424 23.00 -6.40 -16.76
CA ALA A 424 21.66 -6.63 -16.21
C ALA A 424 20.91 -5.32 -15.95
N VAL A 425 19.57 -5.40 -15.99
CA VAL A 425 18.64 -4.27 -15.77
C VAL A 425 17.92 -4.44 -14.42
N ILE A 426 17.77 -3.34 -13.68
CA ILE A 426 17.05 -3.25 -12.42
C ILE A 426 15.69 -2.62 -12.68
N LEU A 427 14.62 -3.35 -12.37
CA LEU A 427 13.27 -2.83 -12.23
C LEU A 427 13.05 -2.46 -10.76
N THR A 428 12.49 -1.30 -10.48
CA THR A 428 12.13 -0.92 -9.11
C THR A 428 10.75 -0.29 -9.04
N LEU A 429 10.13 -0.39 -7.87
CA LEU A 429 8.83 0.19 -7.57
C LEU A 429 8.71 0.38 -6.06
N ALA A 430 7.74 1.22 -5.68
CA ALA A 430 7.46 1.58 -4.30
C ALA A 430 8.66 2.22 -3.58
N CYS A 431 8.47 2.59 -2.30
CA CYS A 431 9.45 3.39 -1.57
C CYS A 431 10.79 2.68 -1.29
N GLY A 432 10.89 1.35 -1.48
CA GLY A 432 12.14 0.61 -1.45
C GLY A 432 13.17 1.13 -2.46
N LYS A 433 12.72 1.76 -3.54
CA LYS A 433 13.58 2.43 -4.54
C LYS A 433 14.56 3.43 -3.91
N TYR A 434 14.19 4.09 -2.81
CA TYR A 434 15.01 5.13 -2.19
C TYR A 434 16.31 4.61 -1.59
N ARG A 435 16.48 3.29 -1.49
CA ARG A 435 17.75 2.66 -1.12
C ARG A 435 18.84 2.82 -2.16
N PHE A 436 18.49 3.06 -3.44
CA PHE A 436 19.47 3.10 -4.53
C PHE A 436 19.08 3.98 -5.73
N ASN A 437 17.89 4.59 -5.78
CA ASN A 437 17.42 5.36 -6.94
C ASN A 437 18.19 6.67 -7.21
N LYS A 438 19.05 7.08 -6.29
CA LYS A 438 19.97 8.23 -6.44
C LYS A 438 21.37 7.81 -6.92
N LEU A 439 21.60 6.51 -7.15
CA LEU A 439 22.86 5.98 -7.68
C LEU A 439 22.85 5.98 -9.22
N HIS A 440 24.05 6.02 -9.82
CA HIS A 440 24.21 6.01 -11.26
C HIS A 440 24.50 4.60 -11.77
N PHE A 441 23.53 4.00 -12.49
CA PHE A 441 23.67 2.64 -13.03
C PHE A 441 24.12 2.59 -14.49
N GLY A 442 24.04 3.70 -15.24
CA GLY A 442 24.32 3.75 -16.68
C GLY A 442 23.17 3.20 -17.53
N ASP A 443 23.47 2.88 -18.78
CA ASP A 443 22.55 2.30 -19.76
C ASP A 443 23.18 1.12 -20.50
N ILE A 444 22.35 0.30 -21.14
CA ILE A 444 22.73 -0.78 -22.06
C ILE A 444 22.10 -0.46 -23.41
N GLY A 445 22.91 -0.03 -24.38
CA GLY A 445 22.42 0.31 -25.72
C GLY A 445 21.36 1.42 -25.72
N GLY A 446 21.46 2.40 -24.80
CA GLY A 446 20.48 3.46 -24.62
C GLY A 446 19.29 3.12 -23.71
N ILE A 447 19.17 1.87 -23.22
CA ILE A 447 18.17 1.48 -22.22
C ILE A 447 18.73 1.74 -20.82
N PRO A 448 18.13 2.64 -20.02
CA PRO A 448 18.60 2.88 -18.66
C PRO A 448 18.61 1.58 -17.83
N ARG A 449 19.70 1.35 -17.09
CA ARG A 449 19.82 0.14 -16.25
C ARG A 449 18.93 0.17 -15.01
N LEU A 450 18.38 1.32 -14.64
CA LEU A 450 17.42 1.45 -13.55
C LEU A 450 16.10 1.97 -14.12
N LEU A 451 15.05 1.17 -14.04
CA LEU A 451 13.70 1.48 -14.49
C LEU A 451 12.76 1.60 -13.28
N ASP A 452 12.40 2.83 -12.92
CA ASP A 452 11.40 3.10 -11.89
C ASP A 452 9.98 2.97 -12.48
N ILE A 453 9.32 1.87 -12.12
CA ILE A 453 7.99 1.47 -12.57
C ILE A 453 6.89 2.29 -11.89
N GLY A 454 7.16 2.89 -10.72
CA GLY A 454 6.23 3.77 -10.02
C GLY A 454 5.99 3.41 -8.55
N GLN A 455 4.76 3.59 -8.08
CA GLN A 455 4.29 3.33 -6.71
C GLN A 455 4.21 1.82 -6.45
N CYS A 456 3.84 1.43 -5.22
CA CYS A 456 3.53 0.04 -4.90
C CYS A 456 2.42 -0.57 -5.78
N ASN A 457 1.34 0.16 -6.08
CA ASN A 457 0.29 -0.30 -7.01
C ASN A 457 0.79 -0.55 -8.44
N ASP A 458 1.87 0.10 -8.85
CA ASP A 458 2.47 -0.11 -10.17
C ASP A 458 3.22 -1.46 -10.26
N ALA A 459 3.12 -2.31 -9.21
CA ALA A 459 3.33 -3.75 -9.32
C ALA A 459 2.46 -4.37 -10.44
N TYR A 460 1.28 -3.81 -10.75
CA TYR A 460 0.53 -4.19 -11.95
C TYR A 460 1.35 -3.97 -13.22
N SER A 461 1.98 -2.80 -13.38
CA SER A 461 2.86 -2.53 -14.52
C SER A 461 4.01 -3.55 -14.60
N ALA A 462 4.65 -3.86 -13.47
CA ALA A 462 5.72 -4.86 -13.43
C ALA A 462 5.25 -6.26 -13.84
N ILE A 463 4.04 -6.67 -13.44
CA ILE A 463 3.41 -7.93 -13.85
C ILE A 463 3.14 -7.92 -15.35
N GLN A 464 2.56 -6.84 -15.90
CA GLN A 464 2.32 -6.72 -17.35
C GLN A 464 3.62 -6.81 -18.16
N ILE A 465 4.69 -6.16 -17.69
CA ILE A 465 6.04 -6.26 -18.27
C ILE A 465 6.54 -7.69 -18.30
N ALA A 466 6.46 -8.39 -17.17
CA ALA A 466 6.90 -9.79 -17.09
C ALA A 466 6.07 -10.70 -18.01
N VAL A 467 4.74 -10.53 -18.05
CA VAL A 467 3.87 -11.33 -18.93
C VAL A 467 4.22 -11.13 -20.40
N ALA A 468 4.36 -9.87 -20.87
CA ALA A 468 4.69 -9.61 -22.27
C ALA A 468 6.08 -10.14 -22.65
N LEU A 469 7.07 -10.04 -21.75
CA LEU A 469 8.38 -10.64 -21.99
C LEU A 469 8.28 -12.17 -22.08
N ALA A 470 7.53 -12.81 -21.18
CA ALA A 470 7.32 -14.26 -21.20
C ALA A 470 6.70 -14.72 -22.52
N GLU A 471 5.67 -14.02 -23.00
CA GLU A 471 5.05 -14.26 -24.31
C GLU A 471 6.05 -14.08 -25.46
N ALA A 472 6.85 -13.01 -25.45
CA ALA A 472 7.84 -12.72 -26.49
C ALA A 472 8.96 -13.77 -26.58
N PHE A 473 9.29 -14.43 -25.45
CA PHE A 473 10.28 -15.52 -25.39
C PHE A 473 9.65 -16.92 -25.49
N GLY A 474 8.32 -17.03 -25.57
CA GLY A 474 7.63 -18.32 -25.63
C GLY A 474 7.82 -19.17 -24.36
N THR A 475 7.87 -18.52 -23.19
CA THR A 475 8.06 -19.13 -21.87
C THR A 475 6.99 -18.63 -20.89
N ASP A 476 7.04 -19.10 -19.64
CA ASP A 476 6.27 -18.49 -18.55
C ASP A 476 7.11 -17.47 -17.77
N VAL A 477 6.48 -16.71 -16.85
CA VAL A 477 7.20 -15.70 -16.07
C VAL A 477 8.32 -16.30 -15.21
N ASN A 478 8.18 -17.55 -14.76
CA ASN A 478 9.20 -18.23 -13.94
C ASN A 478 10.40 -18.69 -14.79
N GLY A 479 10.22 -18.85 -16.10
CA GLY A 479 11.27 -19.18 -17.06
C GLY A 479 11.97 -17.96 -17.67
N LEU A 480 11.60 -16.74 -17.29
CA LEU A 480 12.34 -15.54 -17.65
C LEU A 480 13.66 -15.44 -16.87
N PRO A 481 14.69 -14.76 -17.42
CA PRO A 481 15.87 -14.36 -16.65
C PRO A 481 15.50 -13.17 -15.74
N LEU A 482 14.54 -13.38 -14.84
CA LEU A 482 13.99 -12.40 -13.92
C LEU A 482 14.11 -12.92 -12.49
N SER A 483 14.66 -12.11 -11.59
CA SER A 483 14.73 -12.43 -10.16
C SER A 483 14.06 -11.35 -9.31
N MET A 484 13.26 -11.76 -8.34
CA MET A 484 12.45 -10.86 -7.50
C MET A 484 13.03 -10.76 -6.09
N ILE A 485 13.56 -9.57 -5.78
CA ILE A 485 14.20 -9.21 -4.51
C ILE A 485 13.33 -8.17 -3.80
N LEU A 486 12.38 -8.66 -3.03
CA LEU A 486 11.29 -7.86 -2.50
C LEU A 486 11.54 -7.44 -1.05
N SER A 487 11.37 -6.16 -0.80
CA SER A 487 11.25 -5.54 0.51
C SER A 487 9.78 -5.37 0.87
N TRP A 488 9.44 -5.55 2.14
CA TRP A 488 8.08 -5.25 2.61
C TRP A 488 8.11 -4.52 3.95
N TYR A 489 6.97 -3.88 4.26
CA TYR A 489 6.78 -3.18 5.52
C TYR A 489 5.33 -3.29 5.99
N GLU A 490 4.38 -2.89 5.15
CA GLU A 490 2.96 -2.78 5.49
C GLU A 490 2.07 -3.61 4.55
N GLN A 491 0.76 -3.40 4.63
CA GLN A 491 -0.25 -4.33 4.13
C GLN A 491 -0.45 -4.25 2.61
N LYS A 492 -0.12 -3.14 1.95
CA LYS A 492 -0.11 -3.07 0.48
C LYS A 492 0.96 -3.99 -0.11
N ALA A 493 2.11 -4.15 0.55
CA ALA A 493 3.08 -5.18 0.15
C ALA A 493 2.56 -6.61 0.35
N VAL A 494 1.71 -6.85 1.36
CA VAL A 494 1.11 -8.16 1.62
C VAL A 494 0.13 -8.56 0.51
N CYS A 495 -0.76 -7.67 0.07
CA CYS A 495 -1.69 -8.00 -1.02
C CYS A 495 -0.98 -8.19 -2.37
N ILE A 496 0.11 -7.45 -2.63
CA ILE A 496 0.98 -7.69 -3.79
C ILE A 496 1.62 -9.08 -3.69
N LEU A 497 2.16 -9.46 -2.53
CA LEU A 497 2.72 -10.80 -2.35
C LEU A 497 1.67 -11.88 -2.63
N LEU A 498 0.45 -11.76 -2.09
CA LEU A 498 -0.65 -12.69 -2.38
C LEU A 498 -0.97 -12.74 -3.88
N THR A 499 -0.88 -11.62 -4.58
CA THR A 499 -1.07 -11.55 -6.05
C THR A 499 0.00 -12.37 -6.78
N LEU A 500 1.27 -12.20 -6.41
CA LEU A 500 2.38 -12.96 -7.00
C LEU A 500 2.24 -14.46 -6.73
N LEU A 501 1.84 -14.84 -5.51
CA LEU A 501 1.58 -16.24 -5.15
C LEU A 501 0.38 -16.81 -5.93
N HIS A 502 -0.69 -16.03 -6.13
CA HIS A 502 -1.83 -16.42 -6.97
C HIS A 502 -1.40 -16.68 -8.42
N LEU A 503 -0.54 -15.83 -8.97
CA LEU A 503 0.03 -15.97 -10.32
C LEU A 503 1.04 -17.12 -10.44
N GLY A 504 1.33 -17.83 -9.34
CA GLY A 504 2.27 -18.96 -9.34
C GLY A 504 3.74 -18.53 -9.47
N ILE A 505 4.07 -17.28 -9.14
CA ILE A 505 5.43 -16.76 -9.17
C ILE A 505 6.26 -17.45 -8.09
N LYS A 506 7.45 -17.91 -8.47
CA LYS A 506 8.38 -18.65 -7.61
C LYS A 506 9.66 -17.88 -7.35
N ASN A 507 10.47 -18.40 -6.42
CA ASN A 507 11.84 -17.96 -6.15
C ASN A 507 11.95 -16.50 -5.65
N ILE A 508 10.90 -15.99 -4.99
CA ILE A 508 10.90 -14.65 -4.40
C ILE A 508 11.83 -14.63 -3.18
N LYS A 509 12.77 -13.68 -3.17
CA LYS A 509 13.54 -13.31 -1.97
C LYS A 509 12.79 -12.22 -1.22
N LEU A 510 12.31 -12.51 0.00
CA LEU A 510 11.51 -11.59 0.81
C LEU A 510 12.26 -11.16 2.06
N GLY A 511 12.34 -9.84 2.31
CA GLY A 511 13.09 -9.31 3.44
C GLY A 511 12.66 -7.92 3.92
N PRO A 512 13.38 -7.35 4.91
CA PRO A 512 14.60 -7.90 5.54
C PRO A 512 14.32 -9.01 6.56
N SER A 513 13.06 -9.22 6.95
CA SER A 513 12.63 -10.41 7.71
C SER A 513 11.30 -10.92 7.19
N LEU A 514 10.99 -12.19 7.45
CA LEU A 514 9.68 -12.75 7.12
C LEU A 514 8.58 -12.19 8.03
N PRO A 515 7.31 -12.18 7.59
CA PRO A 515 6.21 -11.69 8.42
C PRO A 515 5.94 -12.54 9.66
N ALA A 516 5.78 -11.87 10.82
CA ALA A 516 5.54 -12.51 12.11
C ALA A 516 4.22 -13.30 12.19
N PHE A 517 3.25 -12.97 11.33
CA PHE A 517 1.98 -13.67 11.22
C PHE A 517 2.03 -14.93 10.34
N ILE A 518 3.20 -15.25 9.75
CA ILE A 518 3.43 -16.50 9.04
C ILE A 518 4.17 -17.46 9.97
N THR A 519 3.46 -18.51 10.42
CA THR A 519 4.04 -19.55 11.27
C THR A 519 4.99 -20.45 10.48
N PRO A 520 5.85 -21.24 11.15
CA PRO A 520 6.72 -22.21 10.46
C PRO A 520 5.95 -23.20 9.57
N ALA A 521 4.77 -23.65 9.99
CA ALA A 521 3.93 -24.55 9.20
C ALA A 521 3.40 -23.87 7.93
N ALA A 522 2.87 -22.63 8.06
CA ALA A 522 2.43 -21.86 6.90
C ALA A 522 3.60 -21.51 5.96
N LEU A 523 4.76 -21.15 6.51
CA LEU A 523 5.98 -20.90 5.74
C LEU A 523 6.40 -22.12 4.93
N ASN A 524 6.40 -23.32 5.53
CA ASN A 524 6.76 -24.55 4.82
C ASN A 524 5.86 -24.78 3.59
N ILE A 525 4.55 -24.54 3.70
CA ILE A 525 3.63 -24.64 2.56
C ILE A 525 4.02 -23.63 1.46
N LEU A 526 4.38 -22.39 1.83
CA LEU A 526 4.81 -21.38 0.87
C LEU A 526 6.14 -21.74 0.21
N VAL A 527 7.08 -22.31 0.97
CA VAL A 527 8.38 -22.79 0.47
C VAL A 527 8.17 -23.96 -0.50
N GLU A 528 7.39 -24.97 -0.13
CA GLU A 528 7.14 -26.14 -0.98
C GLU A 528 6.45 -25.77 -2.30
N LYS A 529 5.51 -24.83 -2.27
CA LYS A 529 4.74 -24.44 -3.46
C LYS A 529 5.45 -23.40 -4.33
N PHE A 530 6.07 -22.40 -3.71
CA PHE A 530 6.55 -21.19 -4.39
C PHE A 530 8.07 -20.99 -4.27
N ASN A 531 8.76 -21.80 -3.48
CA ASN A 531 10.18 -21.63 -3.19
C ASN A 531 10.53 -20.20 -2.73
N ILE A 532 9.64 -19.60 -1.93
CA ILE A 532 9.89 -18.30 -1.29
C ILE A 532 11.03 -18.46 -0.27
N ALA A 533 11.95 -17.50 -0.22
CA ALA A 533 13.08 -17.57 0.68
C ALA A 533 13.34 -16.21 1.36
N PRO A 534 13.84 -16.20 2.60
CA PRO A 534 14.32 -14.96 3.21
C PRO A 534 15.58 -14.45 2.47
N THR A 535 15.82 -13.15 2.55
CA THR A 535 17.11 -12.54 2.17
C THR A 535 18.23 -13.00 3.10
N THR A 536 19.44 -13.17 2.56
CA THR A 536 20.65 -13.50 3.32
C THR A 536 21.66 -12.33 3.29
N THR A 537 22.80 -12.47 2.61
CA THR A 537 23.68 -11.37 2.23
C THR A 537 23.52 -11.08 0.75
N ALA A 538 23.76 -9.83 0.34
CA ALA A 538 23.62 -9.43 -1.07
C ALA A 538 24.51 -10.29 -1.99
N GLU A 539 25.76 -10.52 -1.58
CA GLU A 539 26.71 -11.36 -2.30
C GLU A 539 26.23 -12.81 -2.43
N ALA A 540 25.78 -13.43 -1.33
CA ALA A 540 25.37 -14.84 -1.34
C ALA A 540 24.10 -15.06 -2.17
N ASP A 541 23.11 -14.17 -2.02
CA ASP A 541 21.87 -14.26 -2.80
C ASP A 541 22.13 -14.00 -4.29
N LEU A 542 22.92 -12.97 -4.65
CA LEU A 542 23.24 -12.69 -6.06
C LEU A 542 24.00 -13.87 -6.69
N LYS A 543 24.99 -14.42 -5.97
CA LYS A 543 25.73 -15.61 -6.44
C LYS A 543 24.81 -16.81 -6.65
N ALA A 544 23.89 -17.07 -5.71
CA ALA A 544 22.95 -18.18 -5.84
C ALA A 544 22.04 -18.00 -7.06
N ILE A 545 21.54 -16.78 -7.30
CA ILE A 545 20.68 -16.45 -8.44
C ILE A 545 21.40 -16.66 -9.77
N LEU A 546 22.61 -16.11 -9.91
CA LEU A 546 23.38 -16.19 -11.16
C LEU A 546 23.98 -17.58 -11.43
N GLN A 547 24.02 -18.47 -10.43
CA GLN A 547 24.41 -19.88 -10.61
C GLN A 547 23.22 -20.77 -11.01
N SER A 548 22.00 -20.31 -10.73
CA SER A 548 20.75 -21.02 -11.06
C SER A 548 20.11 -20.58 -12.37
N ALA A 549 20.52 -19.42 -12.89
CA ALA A 549 20.16 -18.87 -14.20
C ALA A 549 21.02 -19.49 -15.29
#